data_AF-A0A6J1QM91-F1
#
_entry.id   AF-A0A6J1QM91-F1
#
_cell.length_a   1.000
_cell.length_b   1.000
_cell.length_c   1.000
_cell.angle_alpha   90.00
_cell.angle_beta   90.00
_cell.angle_gamma   90.00
#
_symmetry.space_group_name_H-M   'P 1'
#
loop_
_entity.id
_entity.type
_entity.pdbx_description
1 polymer ?
#
loop_
_entity_poly.entity_id
_entity_poly.type
_entity_poly.pdbx_seq_one_letter_code
_entity_poly.pdbx_strand_id
1 'polypeptide(L)'
;MSLAAEREKIKWSFNPPSAPHFVGLWEAGVKTFKTHLRRTVGDQVLSIEEFTTVLAQVEAVLNSRPLCPMSTDPADLEVLSPGHFLTMEPLVSVPTQDVTPLPMNRL
;
A
#
# COMPACT_ATOMS: atom_id res chain seq x y z
N MET A 1 -11.20 25.62 -2.36
CA MET A 1 -10.06 24.80 -1.88
C MET A 1 -9.20 25.48 -0.82
N SER A 2 -9.25 26.81 -0.60
CA SER A 2 -8.32 27.51 0.31
C SER A 2 -8.62 27.37 1.81
N LEU A 3 -9.89 27.48 2.23
CA LEU A 3 -10.24 27.56 3.67
C LEU A 3 -9.86 26.32 4.49
N ALA A 4 -10.05 25.11 3.93
CA ALA A 4 -9.69 23.88 4.63
C ALA A 4 -8.17 23.71 4.72
N ALA A 5 -7.44 23.99 3.65
CA ALA A 5 -5.98 23.89 3.63
C ALA A 5 -5.33 24.93 4.57
N GLU A 6 -5.87 26.15 4.65
CA GLU A 6 -5.40 27.18 5.58
C GLU A 6 -5.62 26.78 7.05
N ARG A 7 -6.78 26.20 7.38
CA ARG A 7 -7.07 25.70 8.74
C ARG A 7 -6.10 24.59 9.15
N GLU A 8 -5.83 23.64 8.26
CA GLU A 8 -4.90 22.52 8.50
C GLU A 8 -3.42 22.91 8.27
N LYS A 9 -3.13 24.19 7.95
CA LYS A 9 -1.77 24.70 7.67
C LYS A 9 -1.04 23.96 6.54
N ILE A 10 -1.79 23.51 5.53
CA ILE A 10 -1.26 22.80 4.36
C ILE A 10 -0.81 23.81 3.29
N LYS A 11 0.49 23.80 2.97
CA LYS A 11 1.05 24.58 1.86
C LYS A 11 1.02 23.77 0.57
N TRP A 12 0.30 24.24 -0.43
CA TRP A 12 0.30 23.65 -1.77
C TRP A 12 1.51 24.10 -2.58
N SER A 13 2.16 23.16 -3.25
CA SER A 13 3.25 23.41 -4.20
C SER A 13 3.00 22.59 -5.46
N PHE A 14 3.07 23.25 -6.61
CA PHE A 14 2.87 22.61 -7.91
C PHE A 14 4.22 22.32 -8.56
N ASN A 15 4.28 21.20 -9.28
CA ASN A 15 5.38 20.88 -10.15
C ASN A 15 5.54 21.95 -11.26
N PRO A 16 6.77 22.23 -11.71
CA PRO A 16 6.99 23.13 -12.84
C PRO A 16 6.24 22.65 -14.09
N PRO A 17 5.75 23.58 -14.93
CA PRO A 17 5.09 23.20 -16.18
C PRO A 17 6.05 22.39 -17.06
N SER A 18 5.51 21.37 -17.74
CA SER A 18 6.26 20.50 -18.66
C SER A 18 7.46 19.76 -18.01
N ALA A 19 7.43 19.53 -16.69
CA ALA A 19 8.47 18.82 -15.97
C ALA A 19 7.96 17.46 -15.40
N PRO A 20 7.63 16.47 -16.25
CA PRO A 20 7.04 15.20 -15.80
C PRO A 20 7.96 14.38 -14.88
N HIS A 21 9.28 14.57 -15.00
CA HIS A 21 10.27 13.92 -14.14
C HIS A 21 10.12 14.31 -12.65
N PHE A 22 9.45 15.41 -12.31
CA PHE A 22 9.13 15.78 -10.94
C PHE A 22 8.03 14.91 -10.29
N VAL A 23 7.36 14.06 -11.07
CA VAL A 23 6.22 13.24 -10.60
C VAL A 23 6.53 11.74 -10.63
N GLY A 24 7.78 11.36 -10.97
CA GLY A 24 8.15 9.97 -11.22
C GLY A 24 7.86 9.01 -10.05
N LEU A 25 8.07 9.45 -8.80
CA LEU A 25 7.79 8.62 -7.62
C LEU A 25 6.29 8.34 -7.46
N TRP A 26 5.44 9.35 -7.67
CA TRP A 26 3.99 9.20 -7.62
C TRP A 26 3.48 8.31 -8.75
N GLU A 27 3.99 8.51 -9.96
CA GLU A 27 3.64 7.68 -11.12
C GLU A 27 4.08 6.22 -10.93
N ALA A 28 5.25 5.98 -10.34
CA ALA A 28 5.70 4.63 -9.97
C ALA A 28 4.75 3.97 -8.95
N GLY A 29 4.26 4.73 -7.96
CA GLY A 29 3.24 4.28 -7.02
C GLY A 29 1.95 3.87 -7.73
N VAL A 30 1.42 4.74 -8.61
CA VAL A 30 0.21 4.47 -9.40
C VAL A 30 0.38 3.24 -10.29
N LYS A 31 1.55 3.09 -10.93
CA LYS A 31 1.86 1.92 -11.77
C LYS A 31 1.86 0.63 -10.95
N THR A 32 2.49 0.63 -9.78
CA THR A 32 2.57 -0.54 -8.90
C THR A 32 1.18 -0.94 -8.41
N PHE A 33 0.39 0.03 -7.96
CA PHE A 33 -1.01 -0.17 -7.56
C PHE A 33 -1.85 -0.82 -8.67
N LYS A 34 -1.85 -0.22 -9.88
CA LYS A 34 -2.61 -0.75 -11.03
C LYS A 34 -2.17 -2.17 -11.40
N THR A 35 -0.88 -2.45 -11.28
CA THR A 35 -0.32 -3.78 -11.56
C THR A 35 -0.86 -4.83 -10.60
N HIS A 36 -0.85 -4.56 -9.29
CA HIS A 36 -1.44 -5.46 -8.29
C HIS A 36 -2.94 -5.62 -8.50
N LEU A 37 -3.67 -4.52 -8.67
CA LEU A 37 -5.11 -4.56 -8.87
C LEU A 37 -5.50 -5.43 -10.08
N ARG A 38 -4.85 -5.23 -11.24
CA ARG A 38 -5.14 -6.01 -12.45
C ARG A 38 -4.81 -7.48 -12.29
N ARG A 39 -3.73 -7.83 -11.57
CA ARG A 39 -3.33 -9.23 -11.32
C ARG A 39 -4.26 -9.94 -10.35
N THR A 40 -4.76 -9.23 -9.33
CA THR A 40 -5.66 -9.80 -8.32
C THR A 40 -7.08 -9.94 -8.85
N VAL A 41 -7.62 -8.92 -9.52
CA VAL A 41 -9.02 -8.91 -10.00
C VAL A 41 -9.17 -9.68 -11.32
N GLY A 42 -8.21 -9.53 -12.24
CA GLY A 42 -8.36 -10.07 -13.60
C GLY A 42 -9.59 -9.47 -14.29
N ASP A 43 -10.43 -10.32 -14.87
CA ASP A 43 -11.64 -9.94 -15.60
C ASP A 43 -12.94 -10.10 -14.77
N GLN A 44 -12.80 -10.30 -13.45
CA GLN A 44 -13.94 -10.43 -12.54
C GLN A 44 -14.71 -9.10 -12.41
N VAL A 45 -16.04 -9.19 -12.39
CA VAL A 45 -16.91 -8.05 -12.06
C VAL A 45 -17.21 -8.13 -10.56
N LEU A 46 -16.65 -7.17 -9.82
CA LEU A 46 -16.80 -7.09 -8.36
C LEU A 46 -17.94 -6.15 -7.98
N SER A 47 -18.65 -6.48 -6.92
CA SER A 47 -19.50 -5.54 -6.19
C SER A 47 -18.65 -4.42 -5.58
N ILE A 48 -19.32 -3.35 -5.11
CA ILE A 48 -18.63 -2.24 -4.45
C ILE A 48 -17.90 -2.68 -3.18
N GLU A 49 -18.48 -3.62 -2.44
CA GLU A 49 -17.93 -4.15 -1.19
C GLU A 49 -16.66 -4.96 -1.49
N GLU A 50 -16.74 -5.91 -2.43
CA GLU A 50 -15.61 -6.71 -2.87
C GLU A 50 -14.48 -5.84 -3.43
N PHE A 51 -14.81 -4.86 -4.28
CA PHE A 51 -13.81 -3.96 -4.84
C PHE A 51 -13.11 -3.16 -3.73
N THR A 52 -13.87 -2.62 -2.76
CA THR A 52 -13.30 -1.88 -1.62
C THR A 52 -12.37 -2.76 -0.79
N THR A 53 -12.73 -4.02 -0.55
CA THR A 53 -11.86 -4.97 0.13
C THR A 53 -10.56 -5.21 -0.63
N VAL A 54 -10.63 -5.43 -1.95
CA VAL A 54 -9.43 -5.62 -2.78
C VAL A 54 -8.55 -4.37 -2.77
N LEU A 55 -9.13 -3.17 -2.83
CA LEU A 55 -8.37 -1.93 -2.74
C LEU A 55 -7.58 -1.82 -1.43
N ALA A 56 -8.23 -2.11 -0.29
CA ALA A 56 -7.58 -2.11 1.02
C ALA A 56 -6.46 -3.15 1.12
N GLN A 57 -6.65 -4.34 0.54
CA GLN A 57 -5.61 -5.37 0.49
C GLN A 57 -4.41 -4.94 -0.37
N VAL A 58 -4.65 -4.35 -1.55
CA VAL A 58 -3.58 -3.82 -2.40
C VAL A 58 -2.82 -2.70 -1.68
N GLU A 59 -3.52 -1.78 -1.00
CA GLU A 59 -2.91 -0.75 -0.16
C GLU A 59 -2.01 -1.35 0.92
N ALA A 60 -2.51 -2.33 1.67
CA ALA A 60 -1.74 -3.02 2.71
C ALA A 60 -0.46 -3.64 2.13
N VAL A 61 -0.55 -4.32 0.98
CA VAL A 61 0.63 -4.88 0.29
C VAL A 61 1.63 -3.79 -0.09
N LEU A 62 1.17 -2.68 -0.66
CA LEU A 62 2.06 -1.58 -1.05
C LEU A 62 2.75 -0.94 0.16
N ASN A 63 2.05 -0.79 1.27
CA ASN A 63 2.60 -0.17 2.47
C ASN A 63 3.46 -1.13 3.31
N SER A 64 3.25 -2.44 3.21
CA SER A 64 4.10 -3.45 3.88
C SER A 64 5.30 -3.90 3.06
N ARG A 65 5.44 -3.46 1.80
CA ARG A 65 6.55 -3.89 0.92
C ARG A 65 7.92 -3.54 1.52
N PRO A 66 8.92 -4.43 1.46
CA PRO A 66 10.27 -4.14 1.94
C PRO A 66 10.96 -3.08 1.10
N LEU A 67 11.63 -2.13 1.75
CA LEU A 67 12.49 -1.12 1.14
C LEU A 67 13.97 -1.48 1.32
N CYS A 68 14.37 -1.80 2.54
CA CYS A 68 15.71 -2.26 2.90
C CYS A 68 15.68 -3.04 4.23
N PRO A 69 16.72 -3.85 4.52
CA PRO A 69 16.92 -4.40 5.86
C PRO A 69 17.04 -3.28 6.91
N MET A 70 16.57 -3.52 8.14
CA MET A 70 16.75 -2.57 9.25
C MET A 70 18.09 -2.73 9.96
N SER A 71 18.69 -3.92 9.86
CA SER A 71 19.97 -4.27 10.48
C SER A 71 20.96 -4.80 9.44
N THR A 72 22.21 -4.89 9.85
CA THR A 72 23.28 -5.57 9.11
C THR A 72 23.47 -7.02 9.56
N ASP A 73 22.81 -7.44 10.64
CA ASP A 73 22.80 -8.81 11.10
C ASP A 73 22.03 -9.70 10.10
N PRO A 74 22.68 -10.70 9.48
CA PRO A 74 22.00 -11.61 8.55
C PRO A 74 20.94 -12.50 9.21
N ALA A 75 20.92 -12.62 10.55
CA ALA A 75 19.89 -13.32 11.29
C ALA A 75 18.65 -12.45 11.56
N ASP A 76 18.75 -11.14 11.41
CA ASP A 76 17.63 -10.22 11.53
C ASP A 76 16.85 -10.17 10.22
N LEU A 77 15.58 -10.58 10.28
CA LEU A 77 14.68 -10.64 9.13
C LEU A 77 13.78 -9.41 9.03
N GLU A 78 13.94 -8.43 9.92
CA GLU A 78 13.15 -7.22 9.89
C GLU A 78 13.53 -6.28 8.74
N VAL A 79 12.50 -5.66 8.16
CA VAL A 79 12.63 -4.81 6.98
C VAL A 79 11.93 -3.48 7.21
N LEU A 80 12.59 -2.41 6.76
CA LEU A 80 11.96 -1.11 6.69
C LEU A 80 10.95 -1.13 5.54
N SER A 81 9.72 -0.72 5.82
CA SER A 81 8.62 -0.64 4.84
C SER A 81 8.03 0.77 4.84
N PRO A 82 7.28 1.18 3.80
CA PRO A 82 6.57 2.45 3.80
C PRO A 82 5.65 2.65 5.02
N GLY A 83 5.02 1.58 5.50
CA GLY A 83 4.11 1.60 6.65
C GLY A 83 4.78 2.06 7.95
N HIS A 84 6.07 1.79 8.12
CA HIS A 84 6.84 2.28 9.26
C HIS A 84 6.89 3.81 9.32
N PHE A 85 6.89 4.50 8.18
CA PHE A 85 6.85 5.97 8.16
C PHE A 85 5.47 6.55 8.49
N LEU A 86 4.42 5.75 8.35
CA LEU A 86 3.04 6.17 8.61
C LEU A 86 2.64 5.94 10.07
N THR A 87 3.08 4.83 10.65
CA THR A 87 2.62 4.34 11.97
C THR A 87 3.74 4.21 13.00
N MET A 88 5.00 4.37 12.59
CA MET A 88 6.21 4.13 13.40
C MET A 88 6.43 2.66 13.79
N GLU A 89 5.65 1.73 13.22
CA GLU A 89 5.75 0.30 13.45
C GLU A 89 5.38 -0.49 12.18
N PRO A 90 5.64 -1.80 12.11
CA PRO A 90 5.16 -2.63 11.01
C PRO A 90 3.63 -2.63 10.95
N LEU A 91 3.05 -2.61 9.74
CA LEU A 91 1.62 -2.83 9.58
C LEU A 91 1.29 -4.30 9.84
N VAL A 92 0.56 -4.56 10.92
CA VAL A 92 0.12 -5.90 11.31
C VAL A 92 -1.36 -6.08 10.95
N SER A 93 -1.68 -7.17 10.25
CA SER A 93 -3.06 -7.55 9.97
C SER A 93 -3.75 -8.05 11.24
N VAL A 94 -5.05 -7.83 11.36
CA VAL A 94 -5.86 -8.43 12.44
C VAL A 94 -5.71 -9.98 12.38
N PRO A 95 -5.58 -10.67 13.54
CA PRO A 95 -5.52 -12.12 13.57
C PRO A 95 -6.69 -12.72 12.79
N THR A 96 -6.39 -13.58 11.82
CA THR A 96 -7.39 -14.34 11.08
C THR A 96 -7.56 -15.72 11.71
N GLN A 97 -8.70 -16.36 11.44
CA GLN A 97 -8.95 -17.71 11.93
C GLN A 97 -7.92 -18.67 11.36
N ASP A 98 -7.30 -19.48 12.21
CA ASP A 98 -6.39 -20.51 11.77
C ASP A 98 -7.17 -21.59 11.01
N VAL A 99 -6.97 -21.62 9.69
CA VAL A 99 -7.59 -22.59 8.78
C VAL A 99 -6.69 -23.77 8.47
N THR A 100 -5.46 -23.84 9.03
CA THR A 100 -4.58 -25.00 8.89
C THR A 100 -5.18 -26.34 9.35
N PRO A 101 -6.08 -26.41 10.37
CA PRO A 101 -6.71 -27.69 10.71
C PRO A 101 -7.84 -28.09 9.74
N LEU A 102 -8.27 -27.22 8.82
CA LEU A 102 -9.29 -27.56 7.84
C LEU A 102 -8.67 -28.32 6.65
N PRO A 103 -9.30 -29.41 6.19
CA PRO A 103 -8.81 -30.12 5.02
C PRO A 103 -8.96 -29.22 3.78
N MET A 104 -8.03 -29.33 2.83
CA MET A 104 -7.90 -28.41 1.69
C MET A 104 -9.12 -28.36 0.76
N ASN A 105 -10.01 -29.35 0.84
CA ASN A 105 -11.30 -29.37 0.15
C ASN A 105 -12.42 -28.58 0.88
N ARG A 106 -12.12 -27.99 2.03
CA ARG A 106 -12.99 -27.13 2.84
C ARG A 106 -12.42 -25.71 3.03
N LEU A 107 -11.33 -25.38 2.33
CA LEU A 107 -10.83 -24.03 2.11
C LEU A 107 -11.50 -23.44 0.86
#